data_AF-A0A936WN90-F1
#
_entry.id   AF-A0A936WN90-F1
#
_cell.length_a   1.000
_cell.length_b   1.000
_cell.length_c   1.000
_cell.angle_alpha   90.00
_cell.angle_beta   90.00
_cell.angle_gamma   90.00
#
_symmetry.space_group_name_H-M   'P 1'
#
loop_
_entity.id
_entity.type
_entity.pdbx_description
1 polymer ?
#
loop_
_entity_poly.entity_id
_entity_poly.type
_entity_poly.pdbx_seq_one_letter_code
_entity_poly.pdbx_strand_id
1 'polypeptide(L)'
;MRTRFTLLLCLPLRLVGQVLVPDLLTVLPAQMNETSGLIVVNSTIWTILDSGNPPALYAVAPDNGSVLRTVQLTGATNVDFEEITADANWVYIGDFGNNLGSRTDLRIYRIPRSALEDEGVTEVAVDTIHFTFSDQTDFTPAWNATNFDQEAMIAVDDSLFLFSKRWLDERTRLYALPATPGDHVAEARGIFDTNGVITAASWDGVDRLALLGHEDDPGQPFIWLFSNVEGHDFFGANALRRNVDLFDHQTEGIAWRTPDEWILSNEWTAAFPASLWSVEVGQTVLDRGSIGERPSTFPQPADREVRISGLRGPTSVRIVDHTGREIASFRINGDGPIDTSSLVPGIYVMVIRDGSSLWRLPLMIVH
;
A
#
# COMPACT_ATOMS: atom_id res chain seq x y z
N MET A 1 -28.69 40.02 -39.87
CA MET A 1 -28.65 39.20 -38.62
C MET A 1 -27.88 37.94 -38.94
N ARG A 2 -26.63 37.80 -38.46
CA ARG A 2 -25.84 36.56 -38.59
C ARG A 2 -25.74 35.95 -37.19
N THR A 3 -26.50 34.90 -36.97
CA THR A 3 -26.50 34.13 -35.72
C THR A 3 -25.22 33.31 -35.67
N ARG A 4 -24.31 33.62 -34.73
CA ARG A 4 -23.11 32.81 -34.48
C ARG A 4 -23.49 31.72 -33.48
N PHE A 5 -23.35 30.47 -33.87
CA PHE A 5 -23.40 29.33 -32.96
C PHE A 5 -22.01 29.14 -32.36
N THR A 6 -21.90 29.31 -31.04
CA THR A 6 -20.70 28.93 -30.27
C THR A 6 -20.87 27.47 -29.88
N LEU A 7 -20.07 26.58 -30.47
CA LEU A 7 -20.01 25.18 -30.09
C LEU A 7 -19.15 25.09 -28.81
N LEU A 8 -19.77 24.76 -27.68
CA LEU A 8 -19.08 24.52 -26.42
C LEU A 8 -18.60 23.06 -26.40
N LEU A 9 -17.30 22.84 -26.61
CA LEU A 9 -16.69 21.52 -26.54
C LEU A 9 -16.39 21.19 -25.07
N CYS A 10 -17.28 20.46 -24.39
CA CYS A 10 -17.01 19.93 -23.06
C CYS A 10 -16.12 18.68 -23.19
N LEU A 11 -14.80 18.87 -23.09
CA LEU A 11 -13.88 17.77 -22.84
C LEU A 11 -14.09 17.27 -21.40
N PRO A 12 -14.29 15.95 -21.18
CA PRO A 12 -14.31 15.41 -19.83
C PRO A 12 -12.92 15.61 -19.20
N LEU A 13 -12.83 16.51 -18.22
CA LEU A 13 -11.69 16.59 -17.33
C LEU A 13 -11.67 15.27 -16.55
N ARG A 14 -10.78 14.33 -16.92
CA ARG A 14 -10.49 13.21 -16.03
C ARG A 14 -9.74 13.81 -14.84
N LEU A 15 -10.41 13.91 -13.69
CA LEU A 15 -9.71 14.03 -12.42
C LEU A 15 -8.88 12.77 -12.27
N VAL A 16 -7.59 12.84 -12.61
CA VAL A 16 -6.65 11.79 -12.23
C VAL A 16 -6.53 11.90 -10.71
N GLY A 17 -7.04 10.90 -9.99
CA GLY A 17 -6.81 10.81 -8.55
C GLY A 17 -5.32 10.88 -8.27
N GLN A 18 -4.93 11.54 -7.18
CA GLN A 18 -3.52 11.72 -6.82
C GLN A 18 -2.82 10.36 -6.72
N VAL A 19 -1.91 10.06 -7.66
CA VAL A 19 -1.06 8.85 -7.62
C VAL A 19 -0.24 8.88 -6.32
N LEU A 20 -0.16 7.74 -5.63
CA LEU A 20 0.73 7.53 -4.50
C LEU A 20 2.14 7.38 -5.06
N VAL A 21 3.08 8.18 -4.57
CA VAL A 21 4.48 8.16 -4.99
C VAL A 21 5.29 7.62 -3.82
N PRO A 22 5.70 6.34 -3.84
CA PRO A 22 6.49 5.77 -2.75
C PRO A 22 7.92 6.30 -2.75
N ASP A 23 8.48 6.47 -1.56
CA ASP A 23 9.90 6.71 -1.38
C ASP A 23 10.61 5.36 -1.17
N LEU A 24 11.68 5.10 -1.94
CA LEU A 24 12.52 3.92 -1.73
C LEU A 24 13.18 4.01 -0.35
N LEU A 25 12.93 3.03 0.51
CA LEU A 25 13.62 2.90 1.79
C LEU A 25 14.96 2.19 1.58
N THR A 26 14.91 1.01 0.99
CA THR A 26 16.11 0.20 0.71
C THR A 26 15.83 -0.86 -0.34
N VAL A 27 16.88 -1.25 -1.07
CA VAL A 27 16.90 -2.50 -1.84
C VAL A 27 17.17 -3.65 -0.87
N LEU A 28 16.49 -4.77 -1.07
CA LEU A 28 16.67 -5.98 -0.28
C LEU A 28 17.80 -6.85 -0.84
N PRO A 29 18.53 -7.60 0.00
CA PRO A 29 19.57 -8.53 -0.45
C PRO A 29 18.95 -9.69 -1.22
N ALA A 30 19.71 -10.32 -2.12
CA ALA A 30 19.23 -11.39 -3.01
C ALA A 30 18.55 -12.58 -2.31
N GLN A 31 18.88 -12.83 -1.04
CA GLN A 31 18.23 -13.86 -0.23
C GLN A 31 16.76 -13.54 0.13
N MET A 32 16.30 -12.30 -0.12
CA MET A 32 14.94 -11.80 0.13
C MET A 32 14.22 -11.48 -1.19
N ASN A 33 14.61 -12.13 -2.29
CA ASN A 33 14.06 -11.85 -3.62
C ASN A 33 12.55 -12.11 -3.73
N GLU A 34 12.02 -13.01 -2.92
CA GLU A 34 10.62 -13.48 -2.97
C GLU A 34 9.83 -12.93 -1.77
N THR A 35 9.93 -11.64 -1.47
CA THR A 35 9.23 -11.02 -0.31
C THR A 35 7.74 -10.85 -0.60
N SER A 36 6.91 -11.70 0.01
CA SER A 36 5.46 -11.73 -0.26
C SER A 36 4.62 -10.96 0.75
N GLY A 37 4.88 -11.08 2.06
CA GLY A 37 4.07 -10.44 3.10
C GLY A 37 4.87 -9.61 4.10
N LEU A 38 4.25 -8.57 4.68
CA LEU A 38 4.87 -7.65 5.65
C LEU A 38 4.03 -7.45 6.91
N ILE A 39 4.69 -7.36 8.08
CA ILE A 39 4.11 -6.78 9.30
C ILE A 39 5.11 -5.88 10.02
N VAL A 40 4.60 -4.98 10.88
CA VAL A 40 5.42 -4.18 11.79
C VAL A 40 5.09 -4.56 13.24
N VAL A 41 6.10 -5.02 13.98
CA VAL A 41 6.01 -5.35 15.42
C VAL A 41 7.09 -4.58 16.16
N ASN A 42 6.69 -3.73 17.12
CA ASN A 42 7.61 -2.88 17.91
C ASN A 42 8.57 -2.03 17.05
N SER A 43 8.09 -1.49 15.93
CA SER A 43 8.87 -0.73 14.92
C SER A 43 9.83 -1.58 14.08
N THR A 44 9.92 -2.90 14.31
CA THR A 44 10.65 -3.82 13.46
C THR A 44 9.77 -4.28 12.31
N ILE A 45 10.30 -4.17 11.09
CA ILE A 45 9.66 -4.70 9.88
C ILE A 45 10.02 -6.17 9.78
N TRP A 46 9.01 -7.02 9.66
CA TRP A 46 9.15 -8.44 9.43
C TRP A 46 8.57 -8.80 8.07
N THR A 47 9.27 -9.68 7.34
CA THR A 47 8.80 -10.24 6.09
C THR A 47 8.78 -11.76 6.15
N ILE A 48 7.85 -12.35 5.40
CA ILE A 48 7.93 -13.74 4.94
C ILE A 48 8.51 -13.77 3.53
N LEU A 49 8.91 -14.95 3.08
CA LEU A 49 9.29 -15.19 1.70
C LEU A 49 8.39 -16.26 1.10
N ASP A 50 8.07 -16.13 -0.19
CA ASP A 50 7.21 -17.05 -0.93
C ASP A 50 7.86 -18.45 -1.13
N SER A 51 7.17 -19.34 -1.83
CA SER A 51 7.49 -20.73 -2.08
C SER A 51 8.94 -20.97 -2.49
N GLY A 52 9.47 -22.14 -2.11
CA GLY A 52 10.87 -22.49 -2.34
C GLY A 52 11.85 -21.91 -1.30
N ASN A 53 11.40 -21.03 -0.41
CA ASN A 53 12.18 -20.51 0.71
C ASN A 53 11.93 -21.27 2.03
N PRO A 54 12.86 -21.23 3.01
CA PRO A 54 12.64 -21.81 4.33
C PRO A 54 11.41 -21.20 5.05
N PRO A 55 10.67 -21.98 5.86
CA PRO A 55 9.56 -21.47 6.65
C PRO A 55 10.07 -20.62 7.82
N ALA A 56 10.21 -19.32 7.60
CA ALA A 56 10.88 -18.41 8.52
C ALA A 56 10.33 -16.99 8.43
N LEU A 57 10.51 -16.24 9.52
CA LEU A 57 10.25 -14.80 9.59
C LEU A 57 11.58 -14.05 9.65
N TYR A 58 11.70 -12.98 8.85
CA TYR A 58 12.92 -12.20 8.73
C TYR A 58 12.69 -10.76 9.17
N ALA A 59 13.40 -10.32 10.22
CA ALA A 59 13.43 -8.92 10.60
C ALA A 59 14.41 -8.18 9.68
N VAL A 60 13.97 -7.06 9.10
CA VAL A 60 14.73 -6.32 8.10
C VAL A 60 15.02 -4.90 8.58
N ALA A 61 16.27 -4.46 8.36
CA ALA A 61 16.68 -3.09 8.62
C ALA A 61 16.19 -2.15 7.50
N PRO A 62 15.36 -1.13 7.79
CA PRO A 62 14.80 -0.27 6.75
C PRO A 62 15.83 0.64 6.05
N ASP A 63 16.99 0.87 6.66
CA ASP A 63 18.04 1.76 6.14
C ASP A 63 18.97 1.11 5.11
N ASN A 64 19.11 -0.21 5.16
CA ASN A 64 20.07 -0.94 4.33
C ASN A 64 19.63 -2.34 3.88
N GLY A 65 18.42 -2.78 4.26
CA GLY A 65 17.82 -4.04 3.84
C GLY A 65 18.44 -5.28 4.49
N SER A 66 19.41 -5.13 5.40
CA SER A 66 20.04 -6.28 6.04
C SER A 66 19.05 -7.05 6.92
N VAL A 67 19.20 -8.37 6.92
CA VAL A 67 18.47 -9.24 7.85
C VAL A 67 19.09 -9.09 9.23
N LEU A 68 18.31 -8.53 10.15
CA LEU A 68 18.70 -8.33 11.54
C LEU A 68 18.53 -9.61 12.35
N ARG A 69 17.48 -10.38 12.03
CA ARG A 69 17.09 -11.59 12.76
C ARG A 69 16.26 -12.50 11.88
N THR A 70 16.41 -13.80 12.12
CA THR A 70 15.58 -14.84 11.53
C THR A 70 14.96 -15.67 12.64
N VAL A 71 13.66 -15.91 12.55
CA VAL A 71 12.91 -16.79 13.45
C VAL A 71 12.37 -17.96 12.64
N GLN A 72 12.88 -19.17 12.90
CA GLN A 72 12.44 -20.37 12.21
C GLN A 72 11.07 -20.84 12.71
N LEU A 73 10.17 -21.18 11.79
CA LEU A 73 8.83 -21.69 12.09
C LEU A 73 8.86 -23.22 12.13
N THR A 74 9.12 -23.77 13.31
CA THR A 74 9.19 -25.22 13.50
C THR A 74 7.81 -25.87 13.39
N GLY A 75 7.71 -26.92 12.59
CA GLY A 75 6.43 -27.58 12.27
C GLY A 75 5.70 -26.99 11.06
N ALA A 76 6.17 -25.87 10.51
CA ALA A 76 5.66 -25.32 9.26
C ALA A 76 6.38 -25.91 8.04
N THR A 77 5.68 -25.92 6.92
CA THR A 77 6.24 -26.07 5.57
C THR A 77 5.79 -24.87 4.75
N ASN A 78 6.70 -24.27 4.00
CA ASN A 78 6.38 -23.22 3.04
C ASN A 78 6.00 -23.89 1.71
N VAL A 79 4.70 -24.12 1.51
CA VAL A 79 4.19 -24.57 0.21
C VAL A 79 3.96 -23.36 -0.68
N ASP A 80 3.25 -22.34 -0.17
CA ASP A 80 2.97 -21.06 -0.87
C ASP A 80 2.63 -19.97 0.18
N PHE A 81 3.66 -19.29 0.68
CA PHE A 81 3.56 -18.28 1.74
C PHE A 81 3.26 -16.91 1.14
N GLU A 82 2.04 -16.42 1.35
CA GLU A 82 1.56 -15.21 0.66
C GLU A 82 1.41 -14.02 1.61
N GLU A 83 0.84 -14.23 2.80
CA GLU A 83 0.50 -13.13 3.72
C GLU A 83 0.96 -13.36 5.14
N ILE A 84 1.27 -12.27 5.84
CA ILE A 84 1.46 -12.25 7.28
C ILE A 84 0.63 -11.13 7.91
N THR A 85 -0.05 -11.43 9.02
CA THR A 85 -0.78 -10.43 9.79
C THR A 85 -0.62 -10.70 11.29
N ALA A 86 -1.04 -9.76 12.13
CA ALA A 86 -0.93 -9.91 13.57
C ALA A 86 -2.08 -9.21 14.30
N ASP A 87 -2.48 -9.79 15.43
CA ASP A 87 -3.33 -9.14 16.42
C ASP A 87 -2.52 -8.79 17.68
N ALA A 88 -3.20 -8.54 18.81
CA ALA A 88 -2.55 -8.20 20.07
C ALA A 88 -1.69 -9.35 20.67
N ASN A 89 -1.99 -10.60 20.34
CA ASN A 89 -1.43 -11.80 20.99
C ASN A 89 -0.73 -12.75 20.01
N TRP A 90 -1.11 -12.73 18.73
CA TRP A 90 -0.74 -13.74 17.74
C TRP A 90 -0.26 -13.08 16.44
N VAL A 91 0.64 -13.80 15.77
CA VAL A 91 1.03 -13.57 14.37
C VAL A 91 0.52 -14.75 13.57
N TYR A 92 -0.05 -14.46 12.40
CA TYR A 92 -0.67 -15.40 11.49
C TYR A 92 0.05 -15.36 10.14
N ILE A 93 0.38 -16.53 9.60
CA ILE A 93 1.10 -16.67 8.33
C ILE A 93 0.26 -17.53 7.40
N GLY A 94 -0.14 -16.98 6.26
CA GLY A 94 -0.92 -17.67 5.24
C GLY A 94 -0.06 -18.57 4.38
N ASP A 95 -0.29 -19.89 4.46
CA ASP A 95 0.21 -20.86 3.49
C ASP A 95 -0.97 -21.32 2.63
N PHE A 96 -1.39 -20.44 1.73
CA PHE A 96 -2.66 -20.58 1.03
C PHE A 96 -2.65 -20.08 -0.43
N GLY A 97 -1.50 -19.67 -0.96
CA GLY A 97 -1.35 -19.41 -2.40
C GLY A 97 -1.83 -20.60 -3.21
N ASN A 98 -2.57 -20.33 -4.29
CA ASN A 98 -3.32 -21.35 -5.02
C ASN A 98 -3.62 -20.91 -6.46
N ASN A 99 -2.60 -20.46 -7.20
CA ASN A 99 -2.78 -19.98 -8.58
C ASN A 99 -3.42 -21.01 -9.53
N LEU A 100 -3.26 -22.30 -9.24
CA LEU A 100 -3.89 -23.40 -9.98
C LEU A 100 -5.35 -23.66 -9.57
N GLY A 101 -5.81 -23.13 -8.43
CA GLY A 101 -7.15 -23.37 -7.88
C GLY A 101 -7.42 -24.82 -7.48
N SER A 102 -6.38 -25.63 -7.21
CA SER A 102 -6.49 -27.07 -6.98
C SER A 102 -5.99 -27.55 -5.62
N ARG A 103 -5.41 -26.66 -4.80
CA ARG A 103 -4.98 -27.01 -3.44
C ARG A 103 -6.16 -27.39 -2.55
N THR A 104 -5.95 -28.42 -1.75
CA THR A 104 -6.92 -28.95 -0.77
C THR A 104 -6.36 -28.94 0.66
N ASP A 105 -5.18 -28.36 0.85
CA ASP A 105 -4.40 -28.35 2.08
C ASP A 105 -4.08 -26.93 2.56
N LEU A 106 -4.96 -25.97 2.23
CA LEU A 106 -4.82 -24.57 2.62
C LEU A 106 -4.78 -24.44 4.14
N ARG A 107 -3.88 -23.60 4.64
CA ARG A 107 -3.68 -23.42 6.07
C ARG A 107 -3.13 -22.05 6.41
N ILE A 108 -3.29 -21.70 7.69
CA ILE A 108 -2.70 -20.52 8.29
C ILE A 108 -1.94 -21.00 9.53
N TYR A 109 -0.64 -20.70 9.58
CA TYR A 109 0.17 -20.94 10.77
C TYR A 109 -0.04 -19.81 11.76
N ARG A 110 0.03 -20.14 13.06
CA ARG A 110 -0.12 -19.16 14.12
C ARG A 110 0.99 -19.32 15.15
N ILE A 111 1.63 -18.21 15.53
CA ILE A 111 2.65 -18.15 16.58
C ILE A 111 2.33 -17.06 17.60
N PRO A 112 2.78 -17.17 18.86
CA PRO A 112 2.66 -16.08 19.81
C PRO A 112 3.40 -14.84 19.29
N ARG A 113 2.74 -13.68 19.30
CA ARG A 113 3.35 -12.39 18.92
C ARG A 113 4.60 -12.08 19.74
N SER A 114 4.62 -12.48 21.01
CA SER A 114 5.77 -12.33 21.91
C SER A 114 7.05 -13.00 21.37
N ALA A 115 6.95 -13.98 20.48
CA ALA A 115 8.11 -14.59 19.83
C ALA A 115 8.88 -13.59 18.95
N LEU A 116 8.20 -12.59 18.39
CA LEU A 116 8.85 -11.52 17.62
C LEU A 116 9.35 -10.38 18.52
N GLU A 117 8.75 -10.20 19.68
CA GLU A 117 9.10 -9.14 20.63
C GLU A 117 10.30 -9.49 21.52
N ASP A 118 10.54 -10.79 21.78
CA ASP A 118 11.73 -11.28 22.49
C ASP A 118 12.89 -11.50 21.51
N GLU A 119 13.91 -10.63 21.56
CA GLU A 119 15.10 -10.69 20.71
C GLU A 119 15.90 -12.00 20.83
N GLY A 120 15.75 -12.75 21.93
CA GLY A 120 16.45 -14.01 22.16
C GLY A 120 15.86 -15.22 21.41
N VAL A 121 14.66 -15.09 20.84
CA VAL A 121 13.99 -16.20 20.16
C VAL A 121 14.53 -16.37 18.73
N THR A 122 15.00 -17.56 18.37
CA THR A 122 15.48 -17.88 17.01
C THR A 122 14.63 -18.94 16.31
N GLU A 123 13.75 -19.59 17.04
CA GLU A 123 12.81 -20.58 16.54
C GLU A 123 11.54 -20.59 17.39
N VAL A 124 10.41 -20.90 16.78
CA VAL A 124 9.11 -20.99 17.45
C VAL A 124 8.28 -22.10 16.81
N ALA A 125 7.53 -22.85 17.62
CA ALA A 125 6.60 -23.85 17.11
C ALA A 125 5.30 -23.19 16.65
N VAL A 126 4.77 -23.66 15.51
CA VAL A 126 3.51 -23.16 14.96
C VAL A 126 2.32 -23.99 15.44
N ASP A 127 1.22 -23.32 15.75
CA ASP A 127 -0.12 -23.91 15.64
C ASP A 127 -0.58 -23.85 14.18
N THR A 128 -1.60 -24.63 13.82
CA THR A 128 -2.15 -24.65 12.46
C THR A 128 -3.67 -24.51 12.45
N ILE A 129 -4.16 -23.62 11.59
CA ILE A 129 -5.55 -23.41 11.25
C ILE A 129 -5.72 -23.95 9.83
N HIS A 130 -6.37 -25.10 9.67
CA HIS A 130 -6.70 -25.65 8.37
C HIS A 130 -8.03 -25.08 7.89
N PHE A 131 -8.17 -24.84 6.59
CA PHE A 131 -9.45 -24.39 6.07
C PHE A 131 -9.73 -24.83 4.64
N THR A 132 -11.01 -24.84 4.30
CA THR A 132 -11.54 -24.94 2.94
C THR A 132 -12.47 -23.78 2.66
N PHE A 133 -12.64 -23.38 1.40
CA PHE A 133 -13.68 -22.39 1.07
C PHE A 133 -15.05 -23.04 1.10
N SER A 134 -16.02 -22.30 1.66
CA SER A 134 -17.43 -22.69 1.70
C SER A 134 -18.05 -22.98 0.31
N ASP A 135 -17.48 -22.44 -0.77
CA ASP A 135 -18.04 -22.55 -2.11
C ASP A 135 -17.09 -23.09 -3.20
N GLN A 136 -15.89 -23.58 -2.82
CA GLN A 136 -15.02 -24.26 -3.79
C GLN A 136 -15.44 -25.72 -3.95
N THR A 137 -16.00 -26.05 -5.12
CA THR A 137 -16.41 -27.42 -5.45
C THR A 137 -15.62 -28.04 -6.60
N ASP A 138 -14.85 -27.24 -7.34
CA ASP A 138 -13.99 -27.67 -8.45
C ASP A 138 -12.53 -27.43 -8.09
N PHE A 139 -11.72 -28.47 -8.30
CA PHE A 139 -10.27 -28.49 -8.04
C PHE A 139 -9.50 -28.89 -9.31
N THR A 140 -10.13 -28.77 -10.48
CA THR A 140 -9.45 -28.97 -11.76
C THR A 140 -8.38 -27.89 -11.93
N PRO A 141 -7.09 -28.24 -12.03
CA PRO A 141 -6.03 -27.25 -12.08
C PRO A 141 -6.14 -26.34 -13.31
N ALA A 142 -6.13 -25.03 -13.11
CA ALA A 142 -6.16 -24.03 -14.17
C ALA A 142 -5.35 -22.78 -13.77
N TRP A 143 -4.15 -22.65 -14.33
CA TRP A 143 -3.20 -21.58 -14.01
C TRP A 143 -3.80 -20.19 -14.25
N ASN A 144 -3.87 -19.35 -13.21
CA ASN A 144 -4.41 -18.00 -13.24
C ASN A 144 -5.78 -17.91 -13.93
N ALA A 145 -6.58 -18.97 -13.78
CA ALA A 145 -7.87 -19.13 -14.46
C ALA A 145 -8.93 -19.66 -13.49
N THR A 146 -8.74 -19.38 -12.20
CA THR A 146 -9.72 -19.65 -11.14
C THR A 146 -9.88 -18.41 -10.25
N ASN A 147 -10.88 -18.47 -9.36
CA ASN A 147 -11.14 -17.43 -8.36
C ASN A 147 -10.93 -17.92 -6.92
N PHE A 148 -10.11 -18.96 -6.77
CA PHE A 148 -9.80 -19.61 -5.49
C PHE A 148 -8.33 -19.49 -5.11
N ASP A 149 -7.64 -18.54 -5.75
CA ASP A 149 -6.34 -18.08 -5.32
C ASP A 149 -6.50 -17.11 -4.13
N GLN A 150 -5.57 -17.15 -3.19
CA GLN A 150 -5.62 -16.34 -1.97
C GLN A 150 -4.26 -15.76 -1.70
N GLU A 151 -4.20 -14.46 -1.49
CA GLU A 151 -2.94 -13.79 -1.20
C GLU A 151 -3.05 -12.80 -0.03
N ALA A 152 -4.25 -12.47 0.45
CA ALA A 152 -4.43 -11.40 1.42
C ALA A 152 -5.28 -11.80 2.63
N MET A 153 -4.89 -11.34 3.82
CA MET A 153 -5.50 -11.71 5.10
C MET A 153 -5.29 -10.61 6.16
N ILE A 154 -6.29 -10.38 7.00
CA ILE A 154 -6.16 -9.59 8.24
C ILE A 154 -6.73 -10.36 9.44
N ALA A 155 -6.21 -10.07 10.64
CA ALA A 155 -6.77 -10.53 11.90
C ALA A 155 -7.54 -9.39 12.59
N VAL A 156 -8.83 -9.61 12.87
CA VAL A 156 -9.69 -8.65 13.56
C VAL A 156 -10.57 -9.39 14.56
N ASP A 157 -10.55 -8.92 15.80
CA ASP A 157 -11.25 -9.53 16.94
C ASP A 157 -10.90 -11.02 17.14
N ASP A 158 -11.84 -11.93 16.91
CA ASP A 158 -11.71 -13.38 17.08
C ASP A 158 -11.55 -14.15 15.75
N SER A 159 -11.43 -13.41 14.65
CA SER A 159 -11.58 -13.95 13.30
C SER A 159 -10.45 -13.52 12.36
N LEU A 160 -10.19 -14.37 11.38
CA LEU A 160 -9.36 -14.07 10.22
C LEU A 160 -10.27 -13.75 9.04
N PHE A 161 -9.94 -12.68 8.33
CA PHE A 161 -10.65 -12.23 7.14
C PHE A 161 -9.72 -12.35 5.94
N LEU A 162 -10.12 -13.14 4.95
CA LEU A 162 -9.33 -13.45 3.76
C LEU A 162 -9.89 -12.74 2.54
N PHE A 163 -9.02 -12.21 1.70
CA PHE A 163 -9.36 -11.48 0.47
C PHE A 163 -8.76 -12.21 -0.72
N SER A 164 -9.61 -12.88 -1.50
CA SER A 164 -9.15 -13.71 -2.62
C SER A 164 -8.53 -12.90 -3.75
N LYS A 165 -7.51 -13.47 -4.39
CA LYS A 165 -7.03 -13.06 -5.71
C LYS A 165 -7.89 -13.71 -6.79
N ARG A 166 -8.62 -12.93 -7.57
CA ARG A 166 -9.58 -13.47 -8.57
C ARG A 166 -9.19 -13.06 -9.98
N TRP A 167 -8.49 -13.97 -10.64
CA TRP A 167 -7.98 -13.78 -11.99
C TRP A 167 -9.09 -13.60 -13.04
N LEU A 168 -10.25 -14.27 -12.89
CA LEU A 168 -11.27 -14.29 -13.95
C LEU A 168 -12.17 -13.06 -13.97
N ASP A 169 -12.28 -12.35 -12.85
CA ASP A 169 -13.24 -11.26 -12.72
C ASP A 169 -12.70 -10.00 -12.06
N GLU A 170 -11.42 -9.96 -11.65
CA GLU A 170 -10.77 -8.77 -11.08
C GLU A 170 -11.53 -8.16 -9.90
N ARG A 171 -12.11 -9.06 -9.09
CA ARG A 171 -12.78 -8.76 -7.83
C ARG A 171 -12.02 -9.37 -6.69
N THR A 172 -12.40 -9.03 -5.47
CA THR A 172 -12.01 -9.81 -4.29
C THR A 172 -13.23 -10.31 -3.55
N ARG A 173 -13.18 -11.56 -3.09
CA ARG A 173 -14.18 -12.14 -2.20
C ARG A 173 -13.63 -12.13 -0.79
N LEU A 174 -14.44 -11.63 0.13
CA LEU A 174 -14.20 -11.70 1.56
C LEU A 174 -14.67 -13.06 2.08
N TYR A 175 -13.78 -13.79 2.73
CA TYR A 175 -14.10 -14.93 3.56
C TYR A 175 -13.79 -14.63 5.03
N ALA A 176 -14.45 -15.33 5.95
CA ALA A 176 -14.15 -15.25 7.37
C ALA A 176 -14.10 -16.64 8.01
N LEU A 177 -13.16 -16.84 8.93
CA LEU A 177 -13.02 -18.04 9.74
C LEU A 177 -12.48 -17.71 11.14
N PRO A 178 -12.72 -18.55 12.16
CA PRO A 178 -12.16 -18.34 13.50
C PRO A 178 -10.63 -18.29 13.52
N ALA A 179 -10.05 -17.38 14.31
CA ALA A 179 -8.60 -17.21 14.46
C ALA A 179 -7.97 -18.24 15.44
N THR A 180 -8.52 -19.46 15.48
CA THR A 180 -8.17 -20.53 16.42
C THR A 180 -7.76 -21.82 15.69
N PRO A 181 -6.78 -22.59 16.19
CA PRO A 181 -6.31 -23.82 15.55
C PRO A 181 -7.41 -24.86 15.40
N GLY A 182 -7.30 -25.68 14.35
CA GLY A 182 -8.28 -26.69 13.99
C GLY A 182 -8.73 -26.58 12.54
N ASP A 183 -9.72 -27.38 12.17
CA ASP A 183 -10.30 -27.43 10.84
C ASP A 183 -11.52 -26.52 10.76
N HIS A 184 -11.52 -25.59 9.81
CA HIS A 184 -12.60 -24.62 9.61
C HIS A 184 -13.09 -24.58 8.16
N VAL A 185 -14.28 -24.04 7.99
CA VAL A 185 -14.78 -23.62 6.68
C VAL A 185 -14.71 -22.11 6.64
N ALA A 186 -14.02 -21.56 5.63
CA ALA A 186 -13.98 -20.13 5.37
C ALA A 186 -15.29 -19.70 4.70
N GLU A 187 -16.12 -18.99 5.46
CA GLU A 187 -17.47 -18.59 5.04
C GLU A 187 -17.42 -17.35 4.15
N ALA A 188 -17.97 -17.42 2.95
CA ALA A 188 -18.06 -16.27 2.05
C ALA A 188 -18.98 -15.19 2.64
N ARG A 189 -18.48 -13.95 2.75
CA ARG A 189 -19.20 -12.81 3.36
C ARG A 189 -19.59 -11.72 2.37
N GLY A 190 -18.83 -11.55 1.30
CA GLY A 190 -19.11 -10.49 0.33
C GLY A 190 -18.13 -10.50 -0.84
N ILE A 191 -18.40 -9.67 -1.84
CA ILE A 191 -17.54 -9.47 -3.00
C ILE A 191 -17.41 -7.98 -3.27
N PHE A 192 -16.22 -7.54 -3.65
CA PHE A 192 -15.92 -6.15 -3.95
C PHE A 192 -15.22 -6.05 -5.31
N ASP A 193 -15.59 -5.03 -6.09
CA ASP A 193 -15.02 -4.77 -7.40
C ASP A 193 -13.72 -3.96 -7.27
N THR A 194 -12.59 -4.67 -7.37
CA THR A 194 -11.27 -4.09 -7.15
C THR A 194 -10.70 -3.44 -8.40
N ASN A 195 -11.21 -3.78 -9.59
CA ASN A 195 -10.62 -3.45 -10.90
C ASN A 195 -9.13 -3.82 -10.92
N GLY A 196 -8.87 -5.07 -10.54
CA GLY A 196 -7.58 -5.73 -10.53
C GLY A 196 -7.53 -6.85 -9.49
N VAL A 197 -6.39 -7.50 -9.38
CA VAL A 197 -6.15 -8.61 -8.46
C VAL A 197 -5.53 -8.10 -7.15
N ILE A 198 -5.86 -8.73 -6.01
CA ILE A 198 -5.36 -8.37 -4.67
C ILE A 198 -4.21 -9.28 -4.30
N THR A 199 -3.14 -8.70 -3.75
CA THR A 199 -1.91 -9.39 -3.34
C THR A 199 -1.64 -9.31 -1.84
N ALA A 200 -2.06 -8.23 -1.16
CA ALA A 200 -1.97 -8.18 0.31
C ALA A 200 -3.03 -7.29 0.96
N ALA A 201 -3.17 -7.44 2.28
CA ALA A 201 -4.05 -6.64 3.11
C ALA A 201 -3.38 -6.19 4.41
N SER A 202 -3.74 -4.99 4.88
CA SER A 202 -3.28 -4.49 6.18
C SER A 202 -4.38 -3.77 6.95
N TRP A 203 -4.57 -4.17 8.21
CA TRP A 203 -5.49 -3.56 9.16
C TRP A 203 -4.75 -2.59 10.09
N ASP A 204 -5.29 -1.40 10.31
CA ASP A 204 -4.65 -0.40 11.18
C ASP A 204 -4.89 -0.64 12.68
N GLY A 205 -5.67 -1.67 13.02
CA GLY A 205 -6.06 -1.99 14.39
C GLY A 205 -7.28 -1.22 14.90
N VAL A 206 -7.89 -0.35 14.09
CA VAL A 206 -8.93 0.58 14.52
C VAL A 206 -10.15 0.55 13.59
N ASP A 207 -10.05 1.13 12.39
CA ASP A 207 -11.18 1.34 11.49
C ASP A 207 -10.77 1.46 10.00
N ARG A 208 -9.52 1.14 9.66
CA ARG A 208 -8.98 1.25 8.29
C ARG A 208 -8.35 -0.05 7.78
N LEU A 209 -8.80 -0.45 6.59
CA LEU A 209 -8.26 -1.57 5.82
C LEU A 209 -7.59 -1.04 4.56
N ALA A 210 -6.33 -1.41 4.34
CA ALA A 210 -5.65 -1.23 3.07
C ALA A 210 -5.62 -2.58 2.32
N LEU A 211 -6.00 -2.59 1.04
CA LEU A 211 -5.80 -3.72 0.13
C LEU A 211 -4.83 -3.28 -0.97
N LEU A 212 -3.69 -3.95 -1.06
CA LEU A 212 -2.72 -3.81 -2.14
C LEU A 212 -3.08 -4.77 -3.27
N GLY A 213 -2.89 -4.33 -4.50
CA GLY A 213 -3.12 -5.15 -5.67
C GLY A 213 -2.59 -4.50 -6.94
N HIS A 214 -2.81 -5.15 -8.08
CA HIS A 214 -2.43 -4.61 -9.38
C HIS A 214 -3.49 -4.91 -10.46
N GLU A 215 -3.55 -4.08 -11.49
CA GLU A 215 -4.30 -4.39 -12.71
C GLU A 215 -3.65 -5.60 -13.40
N ASP A 216 -4.42 -6.55 -13.96
CA ASP A 216 -3.86 -7.75 -14.62
C ASP A 216 -3.00 -7.36 -15.84
N ASP A 217 -3.51 -6.41 -16.63
CA ASP A 217 -2.81 -5.71 -17.71
C ASP A 217 -3.20 -4.23 -17.61
N PRO A 218 -2.28 -3.30 -17.28
CA PRO A 218 -0.83 -3.37 -17.53
C PRO A 218 0.06 -3.66 -16.32
N GLY A 219 -0.42 -4.31 -15.26
CA GLY A 219 0.41 -4.54 -14.05
C GLY A 219 0.57 -3.27 -13.19
N GLN A 220 -0.33 -2.29 -13.32
CA GLN A 220 -0.30 -1.05 -12.54
C GLN A 220 -0.73 -1.33 -11.09
N PRO A 221 0.15 -1.15 -10.08
CA PRO A 221 -0.25 -1.36 -8.70
C PRO A 221 -1.20 -0.27 -8.21
N PHE A 222 -2.05 -0.65 -7.26
CA PHE A 222 -2.98 0.22 -6.58
C PHE A 222 -3.15 -0.17 -5.12
N ILE A 223 -3.63 0.78 -4.33
CA ILE A 223 -4.12 0.53 -2.98
C ILE A 223 -5.57 0.99 -2.91
N TRP A 224 -6.45 0.11 -2.44
CA TRP A 224 -7.75 0.49 -1.91
C TRP A 224 -7.63 0.76 -0.42
N LEU A 225 -8.00 1.96 0.01
CA LEU A 225 -8.20 2.26 1.42
C LEU A 225 -9.68 2.31 1.76
N PHE A 226 -10.09 1.45 2.67
CA PHE A 226 -11.38 1.50 3.33
C PHE A 226 -11.23 2.23 4.66
N SER A 227 -12.17 3.12 4.99
CA SER A 227 -12.11 3.95 6.21
C SER A 227 -13.47 4.06 6.88
N ASN A 228 -13.44 4.22 8.21
CA ASN A 228 -14.61 4.16 9.08
C ASN A 228 -15.34 2.81 8.93
N VAL A 229 -14.59 1.71 8.93
CA VAL A 229 -15.16 0.37 8.94
C VAL A 229 -15.92 0.19 10.26
N GLU A 230 -17.20 -0.16 10.18
CA GLU A 230 -18.04 -0.45 11.35
C GLU A 230 -18.20 -1.97 11.51
N GLY A 231 -17.73 -2.50 12.64
CA GLY A 231 -17.72 -3.94 12.88
C GLY A 231 -16.86 -4.67 11.83
N HIS A 232 -17.44 -5.67 11.16
CA HIS A 232 -16.76 -6.45 10.12
C HIS A 232 -17.29 -6.13 8.70
N ASP A 233 -17.98 -4.99 8.53
CA ASP A 233 -18.48 -4.55 7.21
C ASP A 233 -17.41 -3.77 6.43
N PHE A 234 -16.36 -4.48 6.01
CA PHE A 234 -15.24 -3.87 5.28
C PHE A 234 -15.66 -3.27 3.94
N PHE A 235 -16.52 -3.96 3.19
CA PHE A 235 -16.93 -3.54 1.85
C PHE A 235 -18.09 -2.53 1.83
N GLY A 236 -18.78 -2.33 2.95
CA GLY A 236 -19.74 -1.24 3.13
C GLY A 236 -19.12 0.10 3.52
N ALA A 237 -17.83 0.12 3.90
CA ALA A 237 -17.11 1.31 4.33
C ALA A 237 -16.78 2.27 3.18
N ASN A 238 -16.32 3.49 3.52
CA ASN A 238 -15.84 4.43 2.52
C ASN A 238 -14.57 3.89 1.87
N ALA A 239 -14.58 3.67 0.55
CA ALA A 239 -13.46 3.09 -0.18
C ALA A 239 -12.83 4.11 -1.14
N LEU A 240 -11.49 4.16 -1.16
CA LEU A 240 -10.70 5.02 -2.03
C LEU A 240 -9.59 4.24 -2.72
N ARG A 241 -9.67 4.11 -4.05
CA ARG A 241 -8.56 3.57 -4.85
C ARG A 241 -7.56 4.65 -5.21
N ARG A 242 -6.28 4.32 -5.14
CA ARG A 242 -5.17 5.12 -5.67
C ARG A 242 -4.15 4.21 -6.34
N ASN A 243 -3.69 4.62 -7.51
CA ASN A 243 -2.57 3.96 -8.16
C ASN A 243 -1.28 4.29 -7.40
N VAL A 244 -0.34 3.36 -7.41
CA VAL A 244 0.99 3.50 -6.82
C VAL A 244 2.02 3.61 -7.94
N ASP A 245 2.94 4.56 -7.85
CA ASP A 245 4.00 4.78 -8.86
C ASP A 245 5.13 3.73 -8.75
N LEU A 246 4.75 2.46 -8.87
CA LEU A 246 5.60 1.27 -8.86
C LEU A 246 5.20 0.32 -9.99
N PHE A 247 4.90 0.90 -11.16
CA PHE A 247 4.45 0.15 -12.33
C PHE A 247 5.35 -1.09 -12.58
N ASP A 248 4.75 -2.27 -12.69
CA ASP A 248 5.43 -3.55 -12.98
C ASP A 248 6.49 -4.00 -11.96
N HIS A 249 6.48 -3.45 -10.74
CA HIS A 249 7.42 -3.86 -9.69
C HIS A 249 7.07 -5.18 -9.01
N GLN A 250 5.90 -5.77 -9.30
CA GLN A 250 5.36 -6.94 -8.59
C GLN A 250 5.29 -6.68 -7.06
N THR A 251 4.36 -5.79 -6.68
CA THR A 251 4.17 -5.40 -5.27
C THR A 251 3.32 -6.44 -4.54
N GLU A 252 3.91 -7.10 -3.56
CA GLU A 252 3.27 -8.21 -2.85
C GLU A 252 2.89 -7.81 -1.41
N GLY A 253 3.76 -7.17 -0.63
CA GLY A 253 3.47 -6.89 0.79
C GLY A 253 3.05 -5.45 1.11
N ILE A 254 2.14 -5.29 2.08
CA ILE A 254 1.74 -3.98 2.67
C ILE A 254 1.60 -4.07 4.19
N ALA A 255 2.15 -3.10 4.92
CA ALA A 255 1.92 -2.97 6.36
C ALA A 255 1.76 -1.52 6.80
N TRP A 256 0.88 -1.28 7.78
CA TRP A 256 0.89 -0.02 8.51
C TRP A 256 2.15 0.09 9.37
N ARG A 257 2.98 1.10 9.11
CA ARG A 257 4.17 1.42 9.90
C ARG A 257 3.87 2.46 10.97
N THR A 258 3.07 3.46 10.61
CA THR A 258 2.49 4.46 11.51
C THR A 258 1.05 4.74 11.09
N PRO A 259 0.26 5.50 11.85
CA PRO A 259 -1.09 5.87 11.41
C PRO A 259 -1.15 6.59 10.05
N ASP A 260 -0.05 7.20 9.61
CA ASP A 260 0.03 8.03 8.40
C ASP A 260 1.03 7.46 7.35
N GLU A 261 1.53 6.25 7.54
CA GLU A 261 2.58 5.66 6.69
C GLU A 261 2.35 4.16 6.49
N TRP A 262 2.31 3.73 5.23
CA TRP A 262 2.49 2.33 4.84
C TRP A 262 3.94 2.05 4.51
N ILE A 263 4.34 0.81 4.74
CA ILE A 263 5.48 0.20 4.08
C ILE A 263 4.97 -0.81 3.05
N LEU A 264 5.60 -0.82 1.87
CA LEU A 264 5.35 -1.79 0.82
C LEU A 264 6.61 -2.61 0.55
N SER A 265 6.44 -3.85 0.09
CA SER A 265 7.49 -4.63 -0.55
C SER A 265 7.14 -4.90 -2.01
N ASN A 266 8.19 -5.18 -2.79
CA ASN A 266 8.05 -5.76 -4.10
C ASN A 266 9.10 -6.87 -4.26
N GLU A 267 8.77 -7.87 -5.08
CA GLU A 267 9.66 -8.98 -5.38
C GLU A 267 10.73 -8.61 -6.39
N TRP A 268 11.74 -9.48 -6.51
CA TRP A 268 12.72 -9.38 -7.56
C TRP A 268 12.10 -9.79 -8.90
N THR A 269 12.29 -8.95 -9.91
CA THR A 269 12.05 -9.29 -11.30
C THR A 269 13.31 -9.04 -12.12
N ALA A 270 13.30 -9.44 -13.40
CA ALA A 270 14.40 -9.12 -14.30
C ALA A 270 14.62 -7.59 -14.48
N ALA A 271 13.59 -6.78 -14.21
CA ALA A 271 13.62 -5.33 -14.36
C ALA A 271 13.88 -4.58 -13.04
N PHE A 272 13.39 -5.10 -11.92
CA PHE A 272 13.40 -4.41 -10.63
C PHE A 272 13.94 -5.31 -9.52
N PRO A 273 14.83 -4.82 -8.64
CA PRO A 273 15.25 -5.59 -7.49
C PRO A 273 14.14 -5.62 -6.43
N ALA A 274 14.12 -6.68 -5.61
CA ALA A 274 13.28 -6.72 -4.42
C ALA A 274 13.62 -5.52 -3.51
N SER A 275 12.62 -4.78 -3.04
CA SER A 275 12.82 -3.52 -2.32
C SER A 275 11.73 -3.25 -1.29
N LEU A 276 12.03 -2.37 -0.33
CA LEU A 276 11.07 -1.79 0.60
C LEU A 276 10.82 -0.32 0.27
N TRP A 277 9.56 0.11 0.37
CA TRP A 277 9.11 1.46 0.04
C TRP A 277 8.26 2.03 1.17
N SER A 278 8.39 3.32 1.45
CA SER A 278 7.45 4.05 2.32
C SER A 278 6.44 4.82 1.49
N VAL A 279 5.17 4.78 1.90
CA VAL A 279 4.09 5.55 1.28
C VAL A 279 3.39 6.36 2.34
N GLU A 280 3.45 7.69 2.23
CA GLU A 280 2.65 8.57 3.08
C GLU A 280 1.16 8.39 2.74
N VAL A 281 0.38 8.05 3.75
CA VAL A 281 -1.08 8.04 3.72
C VAL A 281 -1.53 9.48 3.86
N GLY A 282 -1.31 10.28 2.80
CA GLY A 282 -1.41 11.75 2.86
C GLY A 282 -2.71 12.25 3.50
N GLN A 283 -2.71 13.42 4.16
CA GLN A 283 -3.84 13.93 4.95
C GLN A 283 -5.19 14.02 4.20
N THR A 284 -5.19 14.08 2.86
CA THR A 284 -6.41 13.99 2.04
C THR A 284 -7.13 12.63 2.13
N VAL A 285 -6.46 11.64 2.71
CA VAL A 285 -6.95 10.28 2.99
C VAL A 285 -7.53 10.19 4.41
N LEU A 286 -7.22 11.15 5.28
CA LEU A 286 -7.49 11.11 6.73
C LEU A 286 -8.42 12.21 7.24
N ASP A 287 -8.91 13.11 6.38
CA ASP A 287 -9.64 14.29 6.84
C ASP A 287 -11.10 13.96 7.21
N ARG A 288 -11.27 13.57 8.47
CA ARG A 288 -12.44 13.87 9.30
C ARG A 288 -12.60 15.39 9.36
N GLY A 289 -13.28 15.97 8.38
CA GLY A 289 -13.89 17.30 8.41
C GLY A 289 -13.13 18.42 9.14
N SER A 290 -12.18 19.07 8.47
CA SER A 290 -12.10 20.54 8.38
C SER A 290 -10.97 20.97 7.44
N ILE A 291 -11.29 21.28 6.19
CA ILE A 291 -10.34 21.73 5.17
C ILE A 291 -9.65 23.03 5.62
N GLY A 292 -8.38 22.93 6.03
CA GLY A 292 -7.42 24.01 5.81
C GLY A 292 -7.04 24.00 4.33
N GLU A 293 -7.35 25.05 3.60
CA GLU A 293 -7.10 25.13 2.15
C GLU A 293 -5.61 24.90 1.85
N ARG A 294 -5.29 23.81 1.13
CA ARG A 294 -3.95 23.56 0.59
C ARG A 294 -3.52 24.75 -0.27
N PRO A 295 -2.30 25.30 -0.11
CA PRO A 295 -1.87 26.40 -0.93
C PRO A 295 -1.75 26.00 -2.40
N SER A 296 -2.10 26.92 -3.29
CA SER A 296 -2.09 26.74 -4.75
C SER A 296 -1.24 27.83 -5.40
N THR A 297 -0.63 27.51 -6.55
CA THR A 297 0.18 28.45 -7.33
C THR A 297 -0.45 28.73 -8.69
N PHE A 298 -0.49 29.99 -9.10
CA PHE A 298 -0.99 30.40 -10.41
C PHE A 298 -0.35 31.71 -10.90
N PRO A 299 -0.21 31.93 -12.22
CA PRO A 299 -0.49 30.98 -13.29
C PRO A 299 0.52 29.82 -13.31
N GLN A 300 0.09 28.67 -13.85
CA GLN A 300 0.96 27.55 -14.20
C GLN A 300 0.69 27.17 -15.67
N PRO A 301 1.67 27.30 -16.58
CA PRO A 301 3.03 27.77 -16.33
C PRO A 301 3.13 29.25 -15.92
N ALA A 302 4.15 29.60 -15.16
CA ALA A 302 4.45 30.94 -14.70
C ALA A 302 5.44 31.67 -15.63
N ASP A 303 5.23 32.96 -15.82
CA ASP A 303 6.07 33.83 -16.62
C ASP A 303 7.09 34.53 -15.70
N ARG A 304 6.97 35.85 -15.51
CA ARG A 304 7.81 36.64 -14.60
C ARG A 304 7.34 36.64 -13.15
N GLU A 305 6.15 36.13 -12.86
CA GLU A 305 5.57 36.06 -11.52
C GLU A 305 4.73 34.78 -11.37
N VAL A 306 4.73 34.22 -10.16
CA VAL A 306 3.76 33.22 -9.71
C VAL A 306 3.12 33.66 -8.40
N ARG A 307 1.80 33.57 -8.29
CA ARG A 307 1.05 33.90 -7.07
C ARG A 307 0.77 32.64 -6.27
N ILE A 308 0.88 32.75 -4.95
CA ILE A 308 0.46 31.70 -4.02
C ILE A 308 -0.84 32.14 -3.34
N SER A 309 -1.81 31.24 -3.28
CA SER A 309 -3.04 31.38 -2.49
C SER A 309 -3.23 30.26 -1.49
N GLY A 310 -3.97 30.50 -0.41
CA GLY A 310 -4.26 29.51 0.64
C GLY A 310 -3.33 29.61 1.87
N LEU A 311 -2.59 30.71 2.02
CA LEU A 311 -1.68 30.93 3.14
C LEU A 311 -2.29 31.87 4.18
N ARG A 312 -2.14 31.54 5.46
CA ARG A 312 -2.78 32.28 6.56
C ARG A 312 -1.80 33.10 7.39
N GLY A 313 -0.49 32.88 7.24
CA GLY A 313 0.51 33.54 8.05
C GLY A 313 1.91 33.62 7.44
N PRO A 314 2.91 33.97 8.27
CA PRO A 314 4.30 34.09 7.86
C PRO A 314 4.83 32.77 7.30
N THR A 315 5.16 32.78 6.01
CA THR A 315 5.50 31.59 5.23
C THR A 315 6.88 31.74 4.61
N SER A 316 7.71 30.71 4.72
CA SER A 316 8.97 30.59 3.99
C SER A 316 8.74 29.84 2.69
N VAL A 317 9.21 30.37 1.57
CA VAL A 317 9.13 29.71 0.27
C VAL A 317 10.51 29.51 -0.30
N ARG A 318 10.81 28.32 -0.82
CA ARG A 318 12.06 27.99 -1.51
C ARG A 318 11.72 27.45 -2.89
N ILE A 319 12.53 27.78 -3.89
CA ILE A 319 12.44 27.19 -5.23
C ILE A 319 13.68 26.34 -5.40
N VAL A 320 13.49 25.06 -5.67
CA VAL A 320 14.57 24.08 -5.88
C VAL A 320 14.50 23.52 -7.29
N ASP A 321 15.67 23.19 -7.87
CA ASP A 321 15.73 22.47 -9.15
C ASP A 321 15.45 20.96 -8.95
N HIS A 322 15.42 20.20 -10.06
CA HIS A 322 15.15 18.75 -10.04
C HIS A 322 16.19 17.91 -9.28
N THR A 323 17.34 18.50 -8.92
CA THR A 323 18.36 17.84 -8.08
C THR A 323 18.19 18.16 -6.59
N GLY A 324 17.17 18.96 -6.23
CA GLY A 324 16.92 19.41 -4.86
C GLY A 324 17.77 20.61 -4.43
N ARG A 325 18.58 21.18 -5.33
CA ARG A 325 19.40 22.35 -5.04
C ARG A 325 18.54 23.62 -5.02
N GLU A 326 18.70 24.43 -3.99
CA GLU A 326 17.99 25.72 -3.87
C GLU A 326 18.48 26.73 -4.90
N ILE A 327 17.54 27.30 -5.64
CA ILE A 327 17.75 28.30 -6.68
C ILE A 327 17.33 29.68 -6.17
N ALA A 328 16.26 29.76 -5.38
CA ALA A 328 15.78 30.99 -4.78
C ALA A 328 15.01 30.74 -3.48
N SER A 329 14.90 31.75 -2.62
CA SER A 329 14.08 31.71 -1.42
C SER A 329 13.44 33.07 -1.10
N PHE A 330 12.26 33.01 -0.49
CA PHE A 330 11.38 34.14 -0.20
C PHE A 330 10.75 33.98 1.17
N ARG A 331 10.36 35.10 1.77
CA ARG A 331 9.47 35.14 2.93
C ARG A 331 8.26 35.99 2.58
N ILE A 332 7.07 35.41 2.76
CA ILE A 332 5.79 36.07 2.50
C ILE A 332 4.92 35.98 3.75
N ASN A 333 3.85 36.77 3.80
CA ASN A 333 2.89 36.73 4.90
C ASN A 333 1.48 36.64 4.32
N GLY A 334 0.90 35.45 4.36
CA GLY A 334 -0.32 35.13 3.63
C GLY A 334 -0.13 35.06 2.11
N ASP A 335 -1.24 35.08 1.38
CA ASP A 335 -1.29 35.04 -0.08
C ASP A 335 -0.49 36.17 -0.73
N GLY A 336 0.16 35.88 -1.84
CA GLY A 336 0.93 36.91 -2.53
C GLY A 336 1.74 36.43 -3.74
N PRO A 337 2.25 37.39 -4.52
CA PRO A 337 3.13 37.11 -5.64
C PRO A 337 4.55 36.74 -5.21
N ILE A 338 5.21 35.92 -6.02
CA ILE A 338 6.65 35.64 -6.01
C ILE A 338 7.19 36.00 -7.39
N ASP A 339 8.21 36.86 -7.39
CA ASP A 339 8.94 37.22 -8.61
C ASP A 339 9.80 36.04 -9.06
N THR A 340 9.53 35.54 -10.27
CA THR A 340 10.25 34.42 -10.90
C THR A 340 11.11 34.89 -12.07
N SER A 341 11.23 36.19 -12.31
CA SER A 341 11.89 36.74 -13.49
C SER A 341 13.40 36.48 -13.57
N SER A 342 14.02 36.03 -12.48
CA SER A 342 15.43 35.63 -12.44
C SER A 342 15.65 34.14 -12.68
N LEU A 343 14.59 33.33 -12.78
CA LEU A 343 14.68 31.90 -13.03
C LEU A 343 14.82 31.63 -14.53
N VAL A 344 15.62 30.64 -14.91
CA VAL A 344 15.71 30.18 -16.30
C VAL A 344 14.45 29.38 -16.63
N PRO A 345 13.94 29.39 -17.88
CA PRO A 345 12.85 28.51 -18.28
C PRO A 345 13.14 27.05 -17.96
N GLY A 346 12.19 26.37 -17.31
CA GLY A 346 12.42 25.04 -16.76
C GLY A 346 11.40 24.63 -15.70
N ILE A 347 11.59 23.43 -15.17
CA ILE A 347 10.76 22.84 -14.13
C ILE A 347 11.49 22.93 -12.79
N TYR A 348 10.77 23.42 -11.79
CA TYR A 348 11.22 23.59 -10.42
C TYR A 348 10.19 23.03 -9.44
N VAL A 349 10.60 22.88 -8.19
CA VAL A 349 9.69 22.60 -7.08
C VAL A 349 9.68 23.81 -6.13
N MET A 350 8.49 24.33 -5.87
CA MET A 350 8.26 25.34 -4.86
C MET A 350 7.96 24.67 -3.51
N VAL A 351 8.86 24.81 -2.56
CA VAL A 351 8.75 24.32 -1.18
C VAL A 351 8.22 25.43 -0.29
N ILE A 352 7.02 25.27 0.24
CA ILE A 352 6.30 26.26 1.04
C ILE A 352 6.22 25.77 2.48
N ARG A 353 6.65 26.58 3.46
CA ARG A 353 6.59 26.28 4.88
C ARG A 353 5.83 27.36 5.63
N ASP A 354 4.63 27.05 6.10
CA ASP A 354 3.79 27.91 6.96
C ASP A 354 3.63 27.21 8.32
N GLY A 355 4.30 27.72 9.36
CA GLY A 355 4.35 27.06 10.67
C GLY A 355 4.97 25.66 10.62
N SER A 356 4.21 24.65 11.07
CA SER A 356 4.59 23.23 11.03
C SER A 356 4.29 22.55 9.68
N SER A 357 3.51 23.19 8.82
CA SER A 357 3.08 22.63 7.54
C SER A 357 4.12 22.87 6.45
N LEU A 358 4.33 21.86 5.61
CA LEU A 358 5.27 21.88 4.50
C LEU A 358 4.55 21.37 3.23
N TRP A 359 4.56 22.15 2.16
CA TRP A 359 4.00 21.75 0.87
C TRP A 359 5.07 21.84 -0.23
N ARG A 360 4.98 20.95 -1.21
CA ARG A 360 5.79 20.97 -2.43
C ARG A 360 4.86 21.09 -3.63
N LEU A 361 5.00 22.17 -4.39
CA LEU A 361 4.17 22.46 -5.56
C LEU A 361 5.06 22.52 -6.81
N PRO A 362 4.66 21.91 -7.93
CA PRO A 362 5.40 22.08 -9.18
C PRO A 362 5.36 23.54 -9.62
N LEU A 363 6.47 24.02 -10.20
CA LEU A 363 6.59 25.36 -10.78
C LEU A 363 7.25 25.26 -12.15
N MET A 364 6.50 25.58 -13.20
CA MET A 364 7.03 25.67 -14.56
C MET A 364 7.26 27.12 -14.93
N ILE A 365 8.46 27.48 -15.41
CA ILE A 365 8.82 28.82 -15.86
C ILE A 365 8.95 28.84 -17.39
N VAL A 366 8.31 29.80 -18.08
CA VAL A 366 8.19 29.81 -19.55
C VAL A 366 8.58 31.12 -20.27
N HIS A 367 9.10 32.12 -19.55
CA HIS A 367 9.32 33.47 -20.07
C HIS A 367 10.50 33.64 -21.04
#